data_AF-A0A565CC90-F1
#
_entry.id   AF-A0A565CC90-F1
#
_cell.length_a   1.000
_cell.length_b   1.000
_cell.length_c   1.000
_cell.angle_alpha   90.00
_cell.angle_beta   90.00
_cell.angle_gamma   90.00
#
_symmetry.space_group_name_H-M   'P 1'
#
loop_
_entity.id
_entity.type
_entity.pdbx_description
1 polymer ?
#
loop_
_entity_poly.entity_id
_entity_poly.type
_entity_poly.pdbx_seq_one_letter_code
_entity_poly.pdbx_strand_id
1 'polypeptide(L)'
;MRKYNWDIGITPLVRKYFMRIATKRMRGIVSQAKNSGQRPIWITPTLWASMWQHWDTPESQARSSTASQCRNSNRGGLGIAKHVSGQKSYLRVRRKMVFVFICDLLVVNLLAVG
;
A
#
# COMPACT_ATOMS: atom_id res chain seq x y z
N MET A 1 32.88 -12.16 -15.83
CA MET A 1 32.83 -12.84 -14.51
C MET A 1 31.46 -12.59 -13.88
N ARG A 2 30.57 -13.60 -13.82
CA ARG A 2 29.25 -13.47 -13.18
C ARG A 2 29.41 -13.71 -11.68
N LYS A 3 29.14 -12.68 -10.87
CA LYS A 3 29.39 -12.66 -9.41
C LYS A 3 28.39 -13.49 -8.59
N TYR A 4 27.28 -13.93 -9.21
CA TYR A 4 26.23 -14.73 -8.57
C TYR A 4 25.67 -15.75 -9.57
N ASN A 5 25.70 -17.03 -9.22
CA ASN A 5 25.00 -18.12 -9.91
C ASN A 5 23.94 -18.65 -8.96
N TRP A 6 22.78 -17.99 -8.88
CA TRP A 6 21.66 -18.57 -8.14
C TRP A 6 20.87 -19.51 -9.06
N ASP A 7 20.27 -20.53 -8.46
CA ASP A 7 19.49 -21.54 -9.17
C ASP A 7 18.36 -20.91 -10.00
N ILE A 8 18.19 -21.34 -11.25
CA ILE A 8 17.11 -20.86 -12.12
C ILE A 8 15.74 -21.14 -11.47
N GLY A 9 15.61 -22.26 -10.73
CA GLY A 9 14.40 -22.67 -10.02
C GLY A 9 13.96 -21.70 -8.92
N ILE A 10 14.85 -20.87 -8.37
CA ILE A 10 14.49 -19.85 -7.37
C ILE A 10 14.09 -18.51 -8.01
N THR A 11 14.29 -18.32 -9.31
CA THR A 11 13.97 -17.08 -10.03
C THR A 11 12.51 -16.63 -9.84
N PRO A 12 11.50 -17.52 -9.89
CA PRO A 12 10.11 -17.13 -9.64
C PRO A 12 9.90 -16.58 -8.22
N LEU A 13 10.58 -17.19 -7.24
CA LEU A 13 10.49 -16.79 -5.84
C LEU A 13 11.14 -15.43 -5.59
N VAL A 14 12.34 -15.22 -6.14
CA VAL A 14 13.05 -13.94 -6.09
C VAL A 14 12.22 -12.84 -6.74
N ARG A 15 11.67 -13.09 -7.94
CA ARG A 15 10.79 -12.13 -8.62
C ARG A 15 9.56 -11.78 -7.78
N LYS A 16 8.91 -12.78 -7.18
CA LYS A 16 7.75 -12.58 -6.29
C LYS A 16 8.08 -11.67 -5.12
N TYR A 17 9.18 -11.92 -4.41
CA TYR A 17 9.57 -11.10 -3.27
C TYR A 17 10.06 -9.72 -3.66
N PHE A 18 10.80 -9.61 -4.76
CA PHE A 18 11.21 -8.33 -5.32
C PHE A 18 9.99 -7.47 -5.65
N MET A 19 9.03 -8.01 -6.40
CA MET A 19 7.81 -7.27 -6.75
C MET A 19 7.00 -6.86 -5.51
N ARG A 20 6.96 -7.71 -4.49
CA ARG A 20 6.31 -7.36 -3.20
C ARG A 20 6.97 -6.13 -2.55
N ILE A 21 8.30 -6.07 -2.53
CA ILE A 21 9.06 -4.96 -1.94
C ILE A 21 8.95 -3.72 -2.82
N ALA A 22 9.13 -3.86 -4.13
CA ALA A 22 9.05 -2.79 -5.11
C ALA A 22 7.68 -2.11 -5.08
N THR A 23 6.58 -2.88 -5.10
CA THR A 23 5.22 -2.36 -5.00
C THR A 23 5.01 -1.56 -3.71
N LYS A 24 5.50 -2.07 -2.56
CA LYS A 24 5.42 -1.35 -1.29
C LYS A 24 6.16 -0.01 -1.36
N ARG A 25 7.35 0.01 -1.97
CA ARG A 25 8.15 1.23 -2.12
C ARG A 25 7.49 2.23 -3.06
N MET A 26 6.98 1.77 -4.20
CA MET A 26 6.27 2.60 -5.17
C MET A 26 5.02 3.24 -4.55
N ARG A 27 4.21 2.48 -3.81
CA ARG A 27 3.06 3.02 -3.06
C ARG A 27 3.48 4.14 -2.08
N GLY A 28 4.62 3.98 -1.42
CA GLY A 28 5.18 5.01 -0.53
C GLY A 28 5.55 6.30 -1.27
N ILE A 29 6.24 6.19 -2.41
CA ILE A 29 6.64 7.35 -3.23
C ILE A 29 5.39 8.09 -3.74
N VAL A 30 4.41 7.37 -4.26
CA VAL A 30 3.13 7.94 -4.73
C VAL A 30 2.39 8.65 -3.58
N SER A 31 2.39 8.07 -2.38
CA SER A 31 1.76 8.71 -1.22
C SER A 31 2.47 10.00 -0.80
N GLN A 32 3.79 10.06 -0.89
CA GLN A 32 4.56 11.28 -0.60
C GLN A 32 4.29 12.34 -1.67
N ALA A 33 4.32 11.95 -2.94
CA ALA A 33 3.96 12.80 -4.07
C ALA A 33 2.57 13.42 -3.89
N LYS A 34 1.57 12.61 -3.53
CA LYS A 34 0.21 13.08 -3.21
C LYS A 34 0.22 14.17 -2.14
N ASN A 35 0.92 13.94 -1.02
CA ASN A 35 0.97 14.90 0.09
C ASN A 35 1.72 16.20 -0.28
N SER A 36 2.72 16.11 -1.15
CA SER A 36 3.47 17.27 -1.65
C SER A 36 2.79 18.01 -2.81
N GLY A 37 1.78 17.41 -3.44
CA GLY A 37 1.19 17.89 -4.69
C GLY A 37 2.07 17.71 -5.95
N GLN A 38 3.31 17.23 -5.80
CA GLN A 38 4.24 17.08 -6.92
C GLN A 38 4.09 15.72 -7.60
N ARG A 39 3.70 15.72 -8.89
CA ARG A 39 3.58 14.51 -9.71
C ARG A 39 4.97 13.96 -10.07
N PRO A 40 5.26 12.67 -9.86
CA PRO A 40 6.49 12.04 -10.36
C PRO A 40 6.52 12.00 -11.89
N ILE A 41 7.70 12.22 -12.49
CA ILE A 41 7.85 12.31 -13.96
C ILE A 41 7.40 11.04 -14.70
N TRP A 42 7.55 9.87 -14.07
CA TRP A 42 7.19 8.57 -14.64
C TRP A 42 5.69 8.25 -14.58
N ILE A 43 4.87 9.07 -13.92
CA ILE A 43 3.41 8.94 -13.95
C ILE A 43 2.87 9.88 -15.02
N THR A 44 2.11 9.36 -15.98
CA THR A 44 1.49 10.19 -17.02
C THR A 44 0.49 11.18 -16.41
N PRO A 45 0.35 12.40 -16.97
CA PRO A 45 -0.58 13.40 -16.45
C PRO A 45 -2.03 12.90 -16.36
N THR A 46 -2.46 12.12 -17.35
CA THR A 46 -3.80 11.51 -17.41
C THR A 46 -4.03 10.52 -16.28
N LEU A 47 -3.07 9.62 -16.04
CA LEU A 47 -3.13 8.67 -14.93
C LEU A 47 -3.14 9.39 -13.59
N TRP A 48 -2.32 10.43 -13.43
CA TRP A 48 -2.29 11.23 -12.20
C TRP A 48 -3.63 11.92 -11.92
N ALA A 49 -4.30 12.44 -12.95
CA ALA A 49 -5.63 13.02 -12.82
C ALA A 49 -6.67 11.97 -12.38
N SER A 50 -6.65 10.77 -12.97
CA SER A 50 -7.53 9.67 -12.54
C SER A 50 -7.26 9.23 -11.10
N MET A 51 -6.00 9.23 -10.66
CA MET A 51 -5.64 8.93 -9.28
C MET A 51 -6.20 9.98 -8.31
N TRP A 52 -6.14 11.26 -8.68
CA TRP A 52 -6.76 12.34 -7.91
C TRP A 52 -8.27 12.20 -7.81
N GLN A 53 -8.96 11.92 -8.93
CA GLN A 53 -10.40 11.64 -8.93
C GLN A 53 -10.75 10.52 -7.95
N HIS A 54 -9.98 9.42 -7.95
CA HIS A 54 -10.19 8.32 -7.00
C HIS A 54 -9.95 8.77 -5.56
N TRP A 55 -8.88 9.50 -5.27
CA TRP A 55 -8.56 9.96 -3.93
C TRP A 55 -9.51 11.01 -3.37
N ASP A 56 -10.17 11.77 -4.24
CA ASP A 56 -11.14 12.80 -3.86
C ASP A 56 -12.52 12.21 -3.52
N THR A 57 -12.75 10.92 -3.82
CA THR A 57 -13.99 10.24 -3.42
C THR A 57 -14.18 10.27 -1.89
N PRO A 58 -15.41 10.50 -1.39
CA PRO A 58 -15.70 10.51 0.04
C PRO A 58 -15.28 9.22 0.74
N GLU A 59 -15.42 8.08 0.07
CA GLU A 59 -14.99 6.77 0.59
C GLU A 59 -13.48 6.73 0.84
N SER A 60 -12.67 7.22 -0.11
CA SER A 60 -11.22 7.25 0.00
C SER A 60 -10.76 8.20 1.10
N GLN A 61 -11.39 9.38 1.20
CA GLN A 61 -11.12 10.35 2.26
C GLN A 61 -11.50 9.80 3.64
N ALA A 62 -12.70 9.22 3.79
CA ALA A 62 -13.16 8.63 5.05
C ALA A 62 -12.25 7.49 5.52
N ARG A 63 -11.83 6.61 4.60
CA ARG A 63 -10.88 5.53 4.90
C ARG A 63 -9.53 6.08 5.36
N SER A 64 -9.02 7.10 4.66
CA SER A 64 -7.74 7.74 5.01
C SER A 64 -7.81 8.40 6.38
N SER A 65 -8.87 9.19 6.63
CA SER A 65 -9.12 9.85 7.90
C SER A 65 -9.23 8.85 9.05
N THR A 66 -10.05 7.80 8.89
CA THR A 66 -10.18 6.72 9.88
C THR A 66 -8.84 6.08 10.19
N ALA A 67 -8.06 5.72 9.16
CA ALA A 67 -6.75 5.12 9.36
C ALA A 67 -5.75 6.07 10.06
N SER A 68 -5.81 7.37 9.75
CA SER A 68 -5.01 8.40 10.42
C SER A 68 -5.40 8.55 11.89
N GLN A 69 -6.70 8.69 12.17
CA GLN A 69 -7.25 8.78 13.53
C GLN A 69 -6.91 7.54 14.36
N CYS A 70 -6.96 6.33 13.78
CA CYS A 70 -6.54 5.12 14.50
C CYS A 70 -5.04 5.10 14.83
N ARG A 71 -4.17 5.67 13.99
CA ARG A 71 -2.73 5.73 14.25
C ARG A 71 -2.38 6.83 15.25
N ASN A 72 -3.07 7.96 15.13
CA ASN A 72 -2.83 9.18 15.90
C ASN A 72 -3.86 9.34 17.03
N SER A 73 -4.51 8.26 17.46
CA SER A 73 -5.55 8.33 18.48
C SER A 73 -4.92 8.81 19.79
N ASN A 74 -5.32 10.01 20.23
CA ASN A 74 -4.89 10.56 21.51
C ASN A 74 -5.94 10.24 22.59
N ARG A 75 -5.50 9.80 23.77
CA ARG A 75 -6.35 9.50 24.94
C ARG A 75 -6.69 10.74 25.78
N GLY A 76 -6.69 11.93 25.19
CA GLY A 76 -7.01 13.17 25.89
C GLY A 76 -6.12 13.44 27.12
N GLY A 77 -4.84 13.06 27.07
CA GLY A 77 -3.89 13.30 28.17
C GLY A 77 -3.86 12.25 29.29
N LEU A 78 -4.65 11.17 29.20
CA LEU A 78 -4.69 10.08 30.21
C LEU A 78 -3.48 9.10 30.17
N GLY A 79 -2.29 9.59 29.83
CA GLY A 79 -1.03 8.84 29.86
C GLY A 79 -0.63 8.09 28.58
N ILE A 80 0.51 7.39 28.65
CA ILE A 80 1.14 6.65 27.54
C ILE A 80 0.17 5.64 26.95
N ALA A 81 0.11 5.56 25.62
CA ALA A 81 -0.69 4.59 24.90
C ALA A 81 -0.29 3.14 25.29
N LYS A 82 -0.99 2.54 26.25
CA LYS A 82 -0.98 1.08 26.42
C LYS A 82 -1.61 0.50 25.16
N HIS A 83 -0.81 -0.18 24.35
CA HIS A 83 -1.28 -0.94 23.20
C HIS A 83 -2.26 -2.01 23.67
N VAL A 84 -3.57 -1.72 23.64
CA VAL A 84 -4.61 -2.72 23.88
C VAL A 84 -4.81 -3.51 22.58
N SER A 85 -3.74 -4.14 22.07
CA SER A 85 -3.94 -5.27 21.17
C SER A 85 -4.49 -6.42 21.98
N GLY A 86 -5.78 -6.35 22.30
CA GLY A 86 -6.54 -7.59 22.41
C GLY A 86 -6.25 -8.39 21.13
N GLN A 87 -5.93 -9.67 21.30
CA GLN A 87 -5.74 -10.60 20.19
C GLN A 87 -6.88 -10.38 19.18
N LYS A 88 -6.54 -10.07 17.93
CA LYS A 88 -7.55 -10.07 16.87
C LYS A 88 -8.15 -11.47 16.82
N SER A 89 -9.47 -11.58 16.99
CA SER A 89 -10.12 -12.89 16.86
C SER A 89 -9.80 -13.50 15.48
N TYR A 90 -9.61 -14.81 15.44
CA TYR A 90 -9.26 -15.58 14.22
C TYR A 90 -10.15 -15.19 13.02
N LEU A 91 -11.44 -14.96 13.26
CA LEU A 91 -12.42 -14.55 12.24
C LEU A 91 -12.09 -13.18 11.62
N ARG A 92 -11.54 -12.25 12.39
CA ARG A 92 -11.14 -10.91 11.90
C ARG A 92 -9.83 -10.96 11.09
N VAL A 93 -8.96 -11.92 11.37
CA VAL A 93 -7.77 -12.22 10.54
C VAL A 93 -8.20 -12.86 9.21
N ARG A 94 -9.10 -13.84 9.25
CA ARG A 94 -9.61 -14.54 8.06
C ARG A 94 -10.38 -13.61 7.11
N ARG A 95 -11.19 -12.68 7.61
CA ARG A 95 -11.86 -11.66 6.76
C ARG A 95 -10.90 -10.68 6.10
N LYS A 96 -9.80 -10.31 6.76
CA LYS A 96 -8.78 -9.44 6.16
C LYS A 96 -8.02 -10.11 5.03
N MET A 97 -7.87 -11.44 5.05
CA MET A 97 -7.25 -12.18 3.95
C MET A 97 -8.07 -12.11 2.66
N VAL A 98 -9.40 -11.93 2.75
CA VAL A 98 -10.29 -11.79 1.59
C VAL A 98 -10.32 -10.35 1.04
N PHE A 99 -10.02 -9.34 1.87
CA PHE A 99 -10.18 -7.92 1.53
C PHE A 99 -8.95 -7.24 0.90
N VAL A 100 -7.82 -7.95 0.80
CA VAL A 100 -6.60 -7.47 0.09
C VAL A 100 -6.83 -7.36 -1.42
N PHE A 101 -7.90 -7.97 -1.93
CA PHE A 101 -8.15 -8.18 -3.36
C PHE A 101 -8.39 -6.91 -4.20
N ILE A 102 -8.92 -5.82 -3.63
CA ILE A 102 -9.30 -4.63 -4.42
C ILE A 102 -8.11 -3.69 -4.69
N CYS A 103 -7.11 -3.65 -3.80
CA CYS A 103 -5.93 -2.80 -3.98
C CYS A 103 -4.83 -3.47 -4.83
N ASP A 104 -4.89 -4.79 -4.97
CA ASP A 104 -4.00 -5.56 -5.84
C ASP A 104 -4.48 -5.58 -7.29
N LEU A 105 -5.78 -5.46 -7.57
CA LEU A 105 -6.31 -5.48 -8.95
C LEU A 105 -5.89 -4.27 -9.80
N LEU A 106 -5.71 -3.09 -9.20
CA LEU A 106 -5.28 -1.88 -9.91
C LEU A 106 -3.76 -1.84 -10.17
N VAL A 107 -2.95 -2.53 -9.35
CA VAL A 107 -1.49 -2.60 -9.56
C VAL A 107 -1.12 -3.70 -10.54
N VAL A 108 -1.87 -4.82 -10.58
CA VAL A 108 -1.62 -5.91 -11.53
C VAL A 108 -1.94 -5.49 -12.98
N ASN A 109 -2.98 -4.68 -13.21
CA ASN A 109 -3.32 -4.19 -14.56
C ASN A 109 -2.30 -3.20 -15.14
N LEU A 110 -1.53 -2.48 -14.30
CA LEU A 110 -0.48 -1.55 -14.78
C LEU A 110 0.82 -2.28 -15.16
N LEU A 111 1.00 -3.54 -14.75
CA LEU A 111 2.16 -4.38 -15.09
C LEU A 111 1.86 -5.43 -16.16
N ALA A 112 0.62 -5.53 -16.64
CA ALA A 112 0.20 -6.49 -17.66
C ALA A 112 0.13 -5.89 -19.10
N VAL A 113 0.41 -4.60 -19.26
CA VAL A 113 0.46 -3.89 -20.57
C VAL A 113 1.88 -3.41 -20.86
N GLY A 114 2.90 -4.14 -20.38
CA GLY A 114 4.31 -3.89 -20.66
C GLY A 114 4.99 -5.16 -21.15
#